data_AF-A0A448HGJ5-F1
#
_entry.id   AF-A0A448HGJ5-F1
#
_cell.length_a   1.000
_cell.length_b   1.000
_cell.length_c   1.000
_cell.angle_alpha   90.00
_cell.angle_beta   90.00
_cell.angle_gamma   90.00
#
_symmetry.space_group_name_H-M   'P 1'
#
loop_
_entity.id
_entity.type
_entity.pdbx_description
1 polymer ?
#
loop_
_entity_poly.entity_id
_entity_poly.type
_entity_poly.pdbx_seq_one_letter_code
_entity_poly.pdbx_strand_id
1 'polypeptide(L)'
;MWHTSAMAPTEMTVFEKDPSAGLNAAVAAELRAERSAQKMTIDILAARSGIPKRTLLRLLNAERGVTLASLFAIASALTVDVVVIVQRAEERLARDEEGAVGAGSVTALPTSRRVGPAMATVGDAPGWGEDVVADDSVPYAAHTVEMSAADEAEMMEESP
;
A
#
# COMPACT_ATOMS: atom_id res chain seq x y z
N MET A 1 -50.40 14.64 12.84
CA MET A 1 -49.21 14.20 13.60
C MET A 1 -48.92 12.77 13.19
N TRP A 2 -47.93 12.54 12.34
CA TRP A 2 -47.46 11.19 12.01
C TRP A 2 -46.33 10.86 12.98
N HIS A 3 -46.49 9.79 13.74
CA HIS A 3 -45.41 9.22 14.55
C HIS A 3 -44.64 8.26 13.65
N THR A 4 -43.48 8.68 13.16
CA THR A 4 -42.50 7.73 12.61
C THR A 4 -41.77 7.11 13.79
N SER A 5 -42.18 5.89 14.11
CA SER A 5 -41.48 5.01 15.03
C SER A 5 -40.01 4.90 14.59
N ALA A 6 -39.09 5.25 15.48
CA ALA A 6 -37.66 5.13 15.29
C ALA A 6 -37.27 3.65 15.27
N MET A 7 -37.44 3.01 14.12
CA MET A 7 -36.84 1.73 13.83
C MET A 7 -35.45 2.05 13.29
N ALA A 8 -34.43 1.96 14.16
CA ALA A 8 -33.05 2.09 13.72
C ALA A 8 -32.79 1.03 12.65
N PRO A 9 -32.45 1.40 11.40
CA PRO A 9 -31.92 0.41 10.49
C PRO A 9 -30.61 -0.07 11.13
N THR A 10 -30.53 -1.36 11.46
CA THR A 10 -29.23 -2.02 11.56
C THR A 10 -28.65 -1.95 10.16
N GLU A 11 -27.96 -0.85 9.88
CA GLU A 11 -27.20 -0.61 8.67
C GLU A 11 -26.08 -1.65 8.65
N MET A 12 -26.38 -2.84 8.13
CA MET A 12 -25.38 -3.68 7.48
C MET A 12 -24.98 -2.92 6.21
N THR A 13 -24.18 -1.86 6.35
CA THR A 13 -23.55 -1.24 5.18
C THR A 13 -22.59 -2.29 4.62
N VAL A 14 -23.03 -2.98 3.56
CA VAL A 14 -22.18 -3.90 2.77
C VAL A 14 -20.92 -3.19 2.24
N PHE A 15 -20.92 -1.86 2.28
CA PHE A 15 -19.78 -1.01 1.92
C PHE A 15 -19.30 -0.25 3.17
N GLU A 16 -18.18 -0.70 3.72
CA GLU A 16 -17.38 0.07 4.67
C GLU A 16 -17.15 1.48 4.09
N LYS A 17 -17.66 2.52 4.76
CA LYS A 17 -17.60 3.90 4.26
C LYS A 17 -16.17 4.46 4.35
N ASP A 18 -15.36 3.92 5.25
CA ASP A 18 -13.95 4.23 5.37
C ASP A 18 -13.13 3.37 4.38
N PRO A 19 -12.50 3.96 3.36
CA PRO A 19 -11.69 3.20 2.42
C PRO A 19 -10.43 2.59 3.06
N SER A 20 -10.01 3.07 4.23
CA SER A 20 -8.84 2.59 4.96
C SER A 20 -9.12 1.35 5.82
N ALA A 21 -10.36 0.86 5.84
CA ALA A 21 -10.78 -0.35 6.53
C ALA A 21 -11.37 -1.40 5.58
N GLY A 22 -11.56 -2.61 6.10
CA GLY A 22 -12.21 -3.73 5.41
C GLY A 22 -11.56 -4.13 4.08
N LEU A 23 -12.38 -4.56 3.13
CA LEU A 23 -11.93 -5.10 1.85
C LEU A 23 -11.15 -4.08 1.00
N ASN A 24 -11.50 -2.79 1.06
CA ASN A 24 -10.77 -1.75 0.31
C ASN A 24 -9.31 -1.64 0.76
N ALA A 25 -9.08 -1.65 2.07
CA ALA A 25 -7.75 -1.63 2.65
C ALA A 25 -6.94 -2.88 2.30
N ALA A 26 -7.59 -4.04 2.35
CA ALA A 26 -6.98 -5.32 2.00
C ALA A 26 -6.59 -5.37 0.51
N VAL A 27 -7.45 -4.89 -0.39
CA VAL A 27 -7.16 -4.77 -1.83
C VAL A 27 -6.01 -3.81 -2.08
N ALA A 28 -6.02 -2.64 -1.43
CA ALA A 28 -4.93 -1.67 -1.56
C ALA A 28 -3.59 -2.24 -1.05
N ALA A 29 -3.61 -3.01 0.04
CA ALA A 29 -2.44 -3.73 0.55
C ALA A 29 -1.96 -4.80 -0.42
N GLU A 30 -2.87 -5.53 -1.06
CA GLU A 30 -2.51 -6.56 -2.03
C GLU A 30 -1.92 -5.98 -3.30
N LEU A 31 -2.49 -4.90 -3.84
CA LEU A 31 -1.92 -4.19 -4.97
C LEU A 31 -0.52 -3.66 -4.67
N ARG A 32 -0.27 -3.19 -3.43
CA ARG A 32 1.08 -2.81 -2.98
C ARG A 32 2.03 -4.00 -2.92
N ALA A 33 1.57 -5.13 -2.40
CA ALA A 33 2.36 -6.35 -2.29
C ALA A 33 2.74 -6.88 -3.69
N GLU A 34 1.77 -6.97 -4.60
CA GLU A 34 1.99 -7.43 -5.98
C GLU A 34 2.94 -6.50 -6.73
N ARG A 35 2.73 -5.18 -6.64
CA ARG A 35 3.68 -4.19 -7.20
C ARG A 35 5.10 -4.38 -6.66
N SER A 36 5.23 -4.63 -5.36
CA SER A 36 6.53 -4.85 -4.71
C SER A 36 7.17 -6.16 -5.17
N ALA A 37 6.40 -7.23 -5.32
CA ALA A 37 6.87 -8.51 -5.83
C ALA A 37 7.44 -8.39 -7.25
N GLN A 38 6.78 -7.60 -8.09
CA GLN A 38 7.23 -7.30 -9.45
C GLN A 38 8.31 -6.21 -9.53
N LYS A 39 8.71 -5.62 -8.39
CA LYS A 39 9.67 -4.49 -8.31
C LYS A 39 9.29 -3.31 -9.20
N MET A 40 8.00 -3.08 -9.39
CA MET A 40 7.49 -2.03 -10.26
C MET A 40 7.44 -0.69 -9.51
N THR A 41 7.98 0.38 -10.11
CA THR A 41 7.88 1.71 -9.52
C THR A 41 6.46 2.26 -9.68
N ILE A 42 6.09 3.20 -8.81
CA ILE A 42 4.81 3.93 -8.93
C ILE A 42 4.68 4.64 -10.28
N ASP A 43 5.77 5.20 -10.79
CA ASP A 43 5.77 5.94 -12.05
C ASP A 43 5.48 5.03 -13.25
N ILE A 44 6.10 3.85 -13.28
CA ILE A 44 5.82 2.83 -14.31
C ILE A 44 4.38 2.35 -14.22
N LEU A 45 3.89 2.09 -13.01
CA LEU A 45 2.51 1.64 -12.81
C LEU A 45 1.49 2.71 -13.23
N ALA A 46 1.77 3.98 -12.93
CA ALA A 46 0.94 5.11 -13.35
C ALA A 46 0.87 5.23 -14.88
N ALA A 47 2.03 5.14 -15.55
CA ALA A 47 2.10 5.17 -17.00
C ALA A 47 1.33 4.00 -17.65
N ARG A 48 1.48 2.78 -17.11
CA ARG A 48 0.82 1.57 -17.66
C ARG A 48 -0.68 1.52 -17.39
N SER A 49 -1.12 1.95 -16.21
CA SER A 49 -2.54 1.95 -15.83
C SER A 49 -3.32 3.15 -16.40
N GLY A 50 -2.62 4.18 -16.89
CA GLY A 50 -3.24 5.45 -17.30
C GLY A 50 -3.78 6.28 -16.12
N ILE A 51 -3.49 5.89 -14.87
CA ILE A 51 -3.95 6.59 -13.68
C ILE A 51 -2.89 7.60 -13.25
N PRO A 52 -3.24 8.88 -13.01
CA PRO A 52 -2.28 9.87 -12.52
C PRO A 52 -1.61 9.43 -11.21
N LYS A 53 -0.30 9.65 -11.09
CA LYS A 53 0.53 9.24 -9.93
C LYS A 53 -0.10 9.56 -8.58
N ARG A 54 -0.59 10.80 -8.41
CA ARG A 54 -1.22 11.24 -7.16
C ARG A 54 -2.49 10.45 -6.85
N THR A 55 -3.31 10.15 -7.86
CA THR A 55 -4.50 9.32 -7.69
C THR A 55 -4.12 7.89 -7.35
N LEU A 56 -3.14 7.32 -8.04
CA LEU A 56 -2.66 5.97 -7.80
C LEU A 56 -2.12 5.79 -6.37
N LEU A 57 -1.33 6.75 -5.87
CA LEU A 57 -0.84 6.73 -4.49
C LEU A 57 -1.98 6.72 -3.47
N ARG A 58 -3.01 7.54 -3.66
CA ARG A 58 -4.17 7.58 -2.76
C ARG A 58 -4.96 6.27 -2.77
N LEU A 59 -5.09 5.63 -3.93
CA LEU A 59 -5.74 4.33 -4.04
C LEU A 59 -4.92 3.25 -3.32
N LEU A 60 -3.61 3.20 -3.57
CA LEU A 60 -2.71 2.21 -2.96
C LEU A 60 -2.55 2.41 -1.45
N ASN A 61 -2.66 3.64 -0.95
CA ASN A 61 -2.64 3.95 0.48
C ASN A 61 -4.01 3.79 1.16
N ALA A 62 -5.04 3.34 0.43
CA ALA A 62 -6.41 3.25 0.94
C ALA A 62 -7.00 4.59 1.43
N GLU A 63 -6.45 5.73 0.99
CA GLU A 63 -6.99 7.07 1.25
C GLU A 63 -8.21 7.38 0.37
N ARG A 64 -8.46 6.54 -0.63
CA ARG A 64 -9.62 6.58 -1.52
C ARG A 64 -10.02 5.14 -1.85
N GLY A 65 -11.33 4.88 -1.85
CA GLY A 65 -11.87 3.57 -2.22
C GLY A 65 -11.49 3.17 -3.64
N VAL A 66 -11.18 1.89 -3.83
CA VAL A 66 -10.80 1.35 -5.13
C VAL A 66 -12.07 1.03 -5.90
N THR A 67 -12.35 1.80 -6.96
CA THR A 67 -13.46 1.47 -7.86
C THR A 67 -13.09 0.27 -8.72
N LEU A 68 -14.08 -0.48 -9.21
CA LEU A 68 -13.85 -1.63 -10.08
C LEU A 68 -13.05 -1.26 -11.33
N ALA A 69 -13.36 -0.11 -11.96
CA ALA A 69 -12.61 0.38 -13.11
C ALA A 69 -11.12 0.63 -12.80
N SER A 70 -10.83 1.24 -11.64
CA SER A 70 -9.46 1.46 -11.18
C SER A 70 -8.75 0.14 -10.88
N LEU A 71 -9.47 -0.83 -10.30
CA LEU A 71 -8.92 -2.15 -10.01
C LEU A 71 -8.52 -2.89 -11.29
N PHE A 72 -9.38 -2.92 -12.31
CA PHE A 72 -9.06 -3.51 -13.61
C PHE A 72 -7.85 -2.86 -14.27
N ALA A 73 -7.78 -1.52 -14.25
CA ALA A 73 -6.65 -0.79 -14.84
C ALA A 73 -5.32 -1.12 -14.14
N ILE A 74 -5.31 -1.19 -12.81
CA ILE A 74 -4.09 -1.51 -12.04
C ILE A 74 -3.71 -2.98 -12.20
N ALA A 75 -4.68 -3.90 -12.11
CA ALA A 75 -4.46 -5.34 -12.25
C ALA A 75 -3.93 -5.69 -13.65
N SER A 76 -4.50 -5.09 -14.70
CA SER A 76 -4.01 -5.23 -16.07
C SER A 76 -2.59 -4.70 -16.23
N ALA A 77 -2.24 -3.57 -15.59
CA ALA A 77 -0.89 -3.01 -15.64
C ALA A 77 0.14 -3.89 -14.90
N LEU A 78 -0.30 -4.63 -13.88
CA LEU A 78 0.47 -5.64 -13.15
C LEU A 78 0.41 -7.02 -13.82
N THR A 79 -0.32 -7.19 -14.92
CA THR A 79 -0.51 -8.49 -15.59
C THR A 79 -1.05 -9.59 -14.66
N VAL A 80 -1.90 -9.23 -13.70
CA VAL A 80 -2.56 -10.14 -12.77
C VAL A 80 -4.07 -10.06 -12.96
N ASP A 81 -4.75 -11.18 -12.85
CA ASP A 81 -6.21 -11.22 -12.91
C ASP A 81 -6.83 -10.53 -11.68
N VAL A 82 -7.88 -9.74 -11.89
CA VAL A 82 -8.59 -9.03 -10.81
C VAL A 82 -9.13 -10.00 -9.76
N VAL A 83 -9.65 -11.15 -10.17
CA VAL A 83 -10.19 -12.17 -9.25
C VAL A 83 -9.11 -12.65 -8.29
N VAL A 84 -7.87 -12.82 -8.77
CA VAL A 84 -6.73 -13.23 -7.93
C VAL A 84 -6.39 -12.16 -6.89
N ILE A 85 -6.40 -10.88 -7.28
CA ILE A 85 -6.15 -9.77 -6.35
C ILE A 85 -7.22 -9.72 -5.26
N VAL A 86 -8.50 -9.84 -5.65
CA VAL A 86 -9.61 -9.80 -4.69
C VAL A 86 -9.58 -11.01 -3.76
N GLN A 87 -9.36 -12.21 -4.29
CA GLN A 87 -9.26 -13.42 -3.48
C GLN A 87 -8.15 -13.31 -2.42
N ARG A 88 -6.94 -12.88 -2.82
CA ARG A 88 -5.83 -12.68 -1.87
C ARG A 88 -6.10 -11.58 -0.86
N ALA A 89 -6.85 -10.54 -1.25
CA ALA A 89 -7.29 -9.50 -0.35
C ALA A 89 -8.29 -10.04 0.69
N GLU A 90 -9.26 -10.85 0.28
CA GLU A 90 -10.19 -11.52 1.19
C GLU A 90 -9.45 -12.46 2.15
N GLU A 91 -8.51 -13.26 1.65
CA GLU A 91 -7.65 -14.14 2.47
C GLU A 91 -6.79 -13.34 3.47
N ARG A 92 -6.37 -12.12 3.12
CA ARG A 92 -5.66 -11.22 4.05
C ARG A 92 -6.62 -10.66 5.10
N LEU A 93 -7.80 -10.20 4.69
CA LEU A 93 -8.81 -9.66 5.59
C LEU A 93 -9.25 -10.69 6.63
N ALA A 94 -9.53 -11.92 6.22
CA ALA A 94 -9.89 -13.01 7.12
C ALA A 94 -8.80 -13.28 8.17
N ARG A 95 -7.52 -13.24 7.77
CA ARG A 95 -6.39 -13.41 8.70
C ARG A 95 -6.27 -12.26 9.70
N ASP A 96 -6.52 -11.03 9.27
CA ASP A 96 -6.48 -9.86 10.14
C ASP A 96 -7.64 -9.91 11.16
N GLU A 97 -8.82 -10.37 10.74
CA GLU A 97 -9.98 -10.63 11.61
C GLU A 97 -9.69 -11.73 12.63
N GLU A 98 -9.15 -12.88 12.20
CA GLU A 98 -8.75 -14.00 13.08
C GLU A 98 -7.66 -13.57 14.09
N GLY A 99 -6.68 -12.78 13.64
CA GLY A 99 -5.62 -12.23 14.48
C GLY A 99 -6.13 -11.23 15.53
N ALA A 100 -7.20 -10.47 15.21
CA ALA A 100 -7.85 -9.57 16.16
C ALA A 100 -8.55 -10.33 17.29
N VAL A 101 -9.11 -11.52 17.02
CA VAL A 101 -9.77 -12.34 18.06
C VAL A 101 -8.76 -13.04 18.99
N GLY A 102 -7.53 -13.27 18.53
CA GLY A 102 -6.45 -13.90 19.33
C GLY A 102 -5.73 -12.96 20.31
N ALA A 103 -5.84 -11.65 20.13
CA ALA A 103 -5.16 -10.65 20.98
C ALA A 103 -5.99 -10.22 22.22
N GLY A 104 -7.19 -10.77 22.41
CA GLY A 104 -8.09 -10.44 23.52
C GLY A 104 -8.35 -11.63 24.45
N SER A 105 -7.40 -11.96 25.33
CA SER A 105 -7.56 -12.62 26.66
C SER A 105 -6.40 -13.55 27.08
N VAL A 106 -5.15 -13.15 26.88
CA VAL A 106 -4.08 -13.65 27.77
C VAL A 106 -3.93 -12.66 28.91
N THR A 107 -4.78 -12.75 29.92
CA THR A 107 -4.44 -12.22 31.25
C THR A 107 -3.30 -13.09 31.76
N ALA A 108 -2.07 -12.64 31.53
CA ALA A 108 -0.90 -13.22 32.18
C ALA A 108 -1.10 -13.13 33.69
N LEU A 109 -1.36 -14.26 34.35
CA LEU A 109 -1.31 -14.35 35.81
C LEU A 109 0.11 -13.99 36.26
N PRO A 110 0.28 -13.10 37.25
CA PRO A 110 1.60 -12.83 37.80
C PRO A 110 2.09 -14.08 38.54
N THR A 111 3.10 -14.76 37.98
CA THR A 111 3.78 -15.84 38.70
C THR A 111 4.65 -15.21 39.78
N SER A 112 4.12 -15.08 40.98
CA SER A 112 4.95 -14.76 42.13
C SER A 112 5.82 -15.98 42.46
N ARG A 113 7.14 -15.89 42.23
CA ARG A 113 8.06 -16.67 43.05
C ARG A 113 9.48 -16.11 43.17
N ARG A 114 9.69 -15.63 44.40
CA ARG A 114 10.88 -15.63 45.25
C ARG A 114 12.00 -14.61 45.00
N VAL A 115 12.24 -13.89 46.10
CA VAL A 115 13.35 -13.00 46.43
C VAL A 115 14.62 -13.81 46.76
N GLY A 116 15.75 -13.37 46.17
CA GLY A 116 17.10 -13.30 46.77
C GLY A 116 18.14 -14.39 46.39
N PRO A 117 19.46 -14.14 46.51
CA PRO A 117 20.20 -12.86 46.41
C PRO A 117 21.46 -12.90 45.50
N ALA A 118 21.88 -11.70 45.08
CA ALA A 118 23.20 -11.18 44.62
C ALA A 118 24.37 -12.11 44.19
N MET A 119 25.00 -11.79 43.05
CA MET A 119 26.44 -11.43 42.93
C MET A 119 26.77 -10.85 41.53
N ALA A 120 27.71 -9.92 41.50
CA ALA A 120 28.11 -9.04 40.42
C ALA A 120 29.09 -9.66 39.41
N THR A 121 29.12 -9.13 38.18
CA THR A 121 30.37 -8.79 37.47
C THR A 121 30.15 -7.57 36.57
N VAL A 122 30.82 -6.48 36.91
CA VAL A 122 31.16 -5.35 36.04
C VAL A 122 32.38 -5.75 35.22
N GLY A 123 32.39 -5.51 33.90
CA GLY A 123 33.60 -5.59 33.08
C GLY A 123 33.39 -5.84 31.59
N ASP A 124 33.65 -4.79 30.81
CA ASP A 124 34.17 -4.76 29.42
C ASP A 124 33.43 -5.46 28.27
N ALA A 125 32.97 -4.67 27.28
CA ALA A 125 33.84 -4.18 26.20
C ALA A 125 33.06 -3.27 25.21
N PRO A 126 33.76 -2.44 24.40
CA PRO A 126 33.19 -1.36 23.60
C PRO A 126 33.01 -1.72 22.11
N GLY A 127 32.22 -0.90 21.40
CA GLY A 127 32.48 -0.56 19.99
C GLY A 127 31.57 -1.19 18.94
N TRP A 128 30.61 -0.39 18.46
CA TRP A 128 30.24 -0.24 17.04
C TRP A 128 29.92 1.27 16.92
N GLY A 129 30.71 2.13 16.29
CA GLY A 129 31.35 1.93 15.01
C GLY A 129 30.28 2.09 13.92
N GLU A 130 29.96 3.34 13.56
CA GLU A 130 30.08 3.84 12.18
C GLU A 130 29.59 5.30 12.08
N ASP A 131 30.56 6.18 11.87
CA ASP A 131 30.41 7.42 11.10
C ASP A 131 30.08 7.06 9.65
N VAL A 132 29.04 7.67 9.07
CA VAL A 132 29.07 8.17 7.68
C VAL A 132 28.29 9.48 7.60
N VAL A 133 29.01 10.53 7.21
CA VAL A 133 28.57 11.89 6.89
C VAL A 133 28.29 11.99 5.38
N ALA A 134 27.55 13.05 4.99
CA ALA A 134 27.34 13.64 3.65
C ALA A 134 26.02 13.17 2.99
N ASP A 135 24.99 14.01 2.86
CA ASP A 135 24.90 15.27 2.08
C ASP A 135 25.55 15.13 0.71
N ASP A 136 24.75 14.84 -0.32
CA ASP A 136 25.00 15.47 -1.60
C ASP A 136 23.72 15.68 -2.40
N SER A 137 23.58 16.91 -2.82
CA SER A 137 22.58 17.43 -3.72
C SER A 137 22.67 16.72 -5.08
N VAL A 138 21.54 16.27 -5.64
CA VAL A 138 21.46 16.03 -7.09
C VAL A 138 20.33 16.87 -7.66
N PRO A 139 20.63 17.81 -8.58
CA PRO A 139 19.64 18.73 -9.11
C PRO A 139 18.67 18.04 -10.05
N TYR A 140 17.45 18.58 -10.06
CA TYR A 140 16.39 18.29 -11.02
C TYR A 140 16.88 18.57 -12.45
N ALA A 141 17.33 17.55 -13.17
CA ALA A 141 17.61 17.68 -14.60
C ALA A 141 16.29 17.82 -15.35
N ALA A 142 16.07 19.01 -15.92
CA ALA A 142 15.03 19.24 -16.91
C ALA A 142 15.33 18.36 -18.14
N HIS A 143 14.50 17.36 -18.39
CA HIS A 143 14.45 16.74 -19.71
C HIS A 143 13.63 17.65 -20.63
N THR A 144 14.32 18.58 -21.30
CA THR A 144 13.85 19.14 -22.56
C THR A 144 13.90 18.00 -23.57
N VAL A 145 12.74 17.61 -24.10
CA VAL A 145 12.68 16.74 -25.28
C VAL A 145 13.03 17.62 -26.47
N GLU A 146 14.29 17.60 -26.90
CA GLU A 146 14.67 18.12 -28.22
C GLU A 146 14.18 17.11 -29.27
N MET A 147 13.33 17.58 -30.19
CA MET A 147 13.05 16.91 -31.45
C MET A 147 14.36 16.76 -32.22
N SER A 148 14.72 15.52 -32.53
CA SER A 148 15.86 15.22 -33.40
C SER A 148 15.57 15.78 -34.79
N ALA A 149 16.51 16.59 -35.31
CA ALA A 149 16.46 17.14 -36.67
C ALA A 149 16.51 16.06 -37.78
N ALA A 150 16.56 14.78 -37.43
CA ALA A 150 16.42 13.67 -38.36
C ALA A 150 14.96 13.33 -38.70
N ASP A 151 13.98 13.69 -37.85
CA ASP A 151 12.55 13.42 -38.11
C ASP A 151 11.89 14.44 -39.06
N GLU A 152 12.51 15.60 -39.31
CA GLU A 152 11.96 16.62 -40.23
C GLU A 152 12.20 16.31 -41.72
N ALA A 153 13.24 15.52 -42.05
CA ALA A 153 13.59 15.24 -43.44
C ALA A 153 12.72 14.14 -44.08
N GLU A 154 12.14 13.25 -43.28
CA GLU A 154 11.37 12.09 -43.78
C GLU A 154 9.89 12.44 -44.08
N MET A 155 9.40 13.62 -43.68
CA MET A 155 8.03 14.09 -43.97
C MET A 155 7.88 14.94 -45.24
N MET A 156 8.94 15.18 -46.02
CA MET A 156 8.87 16.00 -47.26
C MET A 156 9.00 15.21 -48.57
N GLU A 157 8.98 13.87 -48.55
CA GLU A 157 9.15 13.06 -49.78
C GLU A 157 7.90 12.26 -50.18
N GLU A 158 6.72 12.58 -49.66
CA GLU A 158 5.45 11.97 -50.06
C GLU A 158 4.33 13.01 -50.31
N SER A 159 4.41 13.72 -51.43
CA SER A 159 3.20 14.03 -52.20
C SER A 159 3.55 14.40 -53.65
N PRO A 160 2.92 13.75 -54.64
CA PRO A 160 3.03 14.09 -56.06
C PRO A 160 2.30 15.38 -56.44
#